data_AF-A0A528CF30-F1
#
_entry.id   AF-A0A528CF30-F1
#
_cell.length_a   1.000
_cell.length_b   1.000
_cell.length_c   1.000
_cell.angle_alpha   90.00
_cell.angle_beta   90.00
_cell.angle_gamma   90.00
#
_symmetry.space_group_name_H-M   'P 1'
#
loop_
_entity.id
_entity.type
_entity.pdbx_description
1 polymer ?
#
loop_
_entity_poly.entity_id
_entity_poly.type
_entity_poly.pdbx_seq_one_letter_code
_entity_poly.pdbx_strand_id
1 'polypeptide(L)'
;MQYKIMNNRTDRAGWRIAIDVGGTFTDVVLVTSDGAVHASKSPSHPTDPAEGIMNALQAMAAGQHLSLGELLGRCDSVIHGSTVATNTVLEGKGASVGLLCTRGFRDTLTIRRGIRVNPWEHRAPHPEPMVPRYRRRPVAGRIDAGGLEIEPLGMRDVEAGLAFLLETGIEALAISFLHAYANNAHEVAARALVSALAPDLPVFISSEIAPLIGEYVRTSSTVTAAYVSKRVVPYLTSLSRSLAGAGLHGRLHVMQSNGGLITLD
;
A
#
# COMPACT_ATOMS: atom_id res chain seq x y z
N MET A 1 -14.23 -1.06 -40.86
CA MET A 1 -12.75 -1.15 -40.77
C MET A 1 -12.44 -1.80 -39.43
N GLN A 2 -12.40 -3.13 -39.40
CA GLN A 2 -12.16 -3.93 -38.18
C GLN A 2 -10.65 -4.04 -37.96
N TYR A 3 -10.15 -3.49 -36.86
CA TYR A 3 -8.80 -3.79 -36.39
C TYR A 3 -8.81 -5.18 -35.76
N LYS A 4 -8.29 -6.15 -36.51
CA LYS A 4 -8.01 -7.50 -36.04
C LYS A 4 -6.75 -7.44 -35.18
N ILE A 5 -6.90 -7.42 -33.86
CA ILE A 5 -5.78 -7.61 -32.95
C ILE A 5 -5.30 -9.05 -33.14
N MET A 6 -4.11 -9.22 -33.71
CA MET A 6 -3.45 -10.51 -33.87
C MET A 6 -3.07 -11.03 -32.49
N ASN A 7 -3.83 -12.00 -31.99
CA ASN A 7 -3.54 -12.68 -30.74
C ASN A 7 -2.52 -13.80 -31.02
N ASN A 8 -1.25 -13.51 -30.78
CA ASN A 8 -0.18 -14.49 -30.92
C ASN A 8 0.37 -14.85 -29.53
N ARG A 9 -0.33 -15.75 -28.81
CA ARG A 9 0.24 -16.50 -27.67
C ARG A 9 -0.35 -17.90 -27.62
N THR A 10 0.41 -18.84 -28.17
CA THR A 10 0.35 -20.27 -27.87
C THR A 10 1.01 -20.50 -26.51
N ASP A 11 0.21 -20.42 -25.46
CA ASP A 11 0.31 -21.18 -24.22
C ASP A 11 -1.09 -21.08 -23.60
N ARG A 12 -1.69 -22.21 -23.22
CA ARG A 12 -3.03 -22.21 -22.60
C ARG A 12 -2.93 -21.54 -21.23
N ALA A 13 -3.05 -20.21 -21.19
CA ALA A 13 -3.18 -19.46 -19.96
C ALA A 13 -4.45 -19.93 -19.24
N GLY A 14 -4.33 -20.30 -17.97
CA GLY A 14 -5.45 -20.65 -17.12
C GLY A 14 -6.40 -19.48 -16.91
N TRP A 15 -7.47 -19.72 -16.16
CA TRP A 15 -8.50 -18.72 -15.97
C TRP A 15 -7.96 -17.56 -15.14
N ARG A 16 -8.48 -16.36 -15.39
CA ARG A 16 -8.08 -15.14 -14.69
C ARG A 16 -9.31 -14.44 -14.17
N ILE A 17 -9.28 -14.05 -12.91
CA ILE A 17 -10.37 -13.29 -12.30
C ILE A 17 -9.84 -11.91 -11.93
N ALA A 18 -10.57 -10.85 -12.28
CA ALA A 18 -10.36 -9.50 -11.78
C ALA A 18 -11.54 -9.11 -10.90
N ILE A 19 -11.25 -8.49 -9.76
CA ILE A 19 -12.23 -8.13 -8.73
C ILE A 19 -12.03 -6.65 -8.40
N ASP A 20 -13.08 -5.86 -8.50
CA ASP A 20 -13.10 -4.47 -8.02
C ASP A 20 -14.12 -4.32 -6.92
N VAL A 21 -13.65 -3.93 -5.73
CA VAL A 21 -14.52 -3.71 -4.57
C VAL A 21 -14.86 -2.23 -4.47
N GLY A 22 -16.09 -1.89 -4.87
CA GLY A 22 -16.68 -0.58 -4.66
C GLY A 22 -17.46 -0.48 -3.34
N GLY A 23 -17.99 0.71 -3.06
CA GLY A 23 -18.77 0.96 -1.83
C GLY A 23 -20.14 0.25 -1.79
N THR A 24 -20.75 0.02 -2.96
CA THR A 24 -22.11 -0.59 -3.06
C THR A 24 -22.07 -2.00 -3.62
N PHE A 25 -21.23 -2.22 -4.64
CA PHE A 25 -21.13 -3.50 -5.33
C PHE A 25 -19.67 -3.90 -5.50
N THR A 26 -19.46 -5.21 -5.51
CA THR A 26 -18.22 -5.87 -5.92
C THR A 26 -18.44 -6.42 -7.32
N ASP A 27 -17.59 -5.98 -8.23
CA ASP A 27 -17.61 -6.37 -9.64
C ASP A 27 -16.54 -7.46 -9.87
N VAL A 28 -16.93 -8.56 -10.52
CA VAL A 28 -16.04 -9.69 -10.83
C VAL A 28 -16.06 -9.93 -12.33
N VAL A 29 -14.86 -9.98 -12.94
CA VAL A 29 -14.67 -10.33 -14.34
C VAL A 29 -13.82 -11.59 -14.42
N LEU A 30 -14.36 -12.64 -15.04
CA LEU A 30 -13.68 -13.88 -15.35
C LEU A 30 -13.28 -13.88 -16.83
N VAL A 31 -12.02 -14.18 -17.10
CA VAL A 31 -11.52 -14.50 -18.45
C VAL A 31 -11.08 -15.95 -18.46
N THR A 32 -11.75 -16.77 -19.27
CA THR A 32 -11.46 -18.19 -19.41
C THR A 32 -10.28 -18.43 -20.36
N SER A 33 -9.77 -19.66 -20.40
CA SER A 33 -8.61 -20.05 -21.22
C SER A 33 -8.84 -19.94 -22.73
N ASP A 34 -10.09 -20.01 -23.18
CA ASP A 34 -10.49 -19.78 -24.58
C ASP A 34 -10.77 -18.30 -24.89
N GLY A 35 -10.62 -17.42 -23.91
CA GLY A 35 -10.80 -15.98 -24.03
C GLY A 35 -12.24 -15.49 -23.85
N ALA A 36 -13.19 -16.36 -23.45
CA ALA A 36 -14.52 -15.91 -23.09
C ALA A 36 -14.48 -15.03 -21.84
N VAL A 37 -15.36 -14.02 -21.81
CA VAL A 37 -15.43 -13.04 -20.73
C VAL A 37 -16.79 -13.13 -20.07
N HIS A 38 -16.79 -13.31 -18.75
CA HIS A 38 -17.98 -13.33 -17.93
C HIS A 38 -17.87 -12.24 -16.87
N ALA A 39 -18.98 -11.58 -16.58
CA ALA A 39 -19.04 -10.57 -15.54
C ALA A 39 -20.18 -10.90 -14.57
N SER A 40 -19.93 -10.70 -13.28
CA SER A 40 -20.95 -10.74 -12.25
C SER A 40 -20.82 -9.52 -11.35
N LYS A 41 -21.94 -9.14 -10.73
CA LYS A 41 -22.03 -8.03 -9.80
C LYS A 41 -22.75 -8.51 -8.56
N SER A 42 -22.16 -8.30 -7.40
CA SER A 42 -22.73 -8.71 -6.11
C SER A 42 -22.68 -7.55 -5.13
N PRO A 43 -23.61 -7.45 -4.16
CA PRO A 43 -23.54 -6.41 -3.13
C PRO A 43 -22.21 -6.47 -2.38
N SER A 44 -21.61 -5.29 -2.13
CA SER A 44 -20.43 -5.19 -1.27
C SER A 44 -20.81 -5.41 0.20
N HIS A 45 -19.83 -5.82 0.99
CA HIS A 45 -19.97 -5.96 2.44
C HIS A 45 -18.99 -4.99 3.14
N PRO A 46 -19.36 -3.73 3.42
CA PRO A 46 -18.42 -2.69 3.85
C PRO A 46 -17.70 -2.99 5.17
N THR A 47 -18.33 -3.74 6.07
CA THR A 47 -17.77 -4.13 7.37
C THR A 47 -16.85 -5.35 7.27
N ASP A 48 -17.00 -6.17 6.22
CA ASP A 48 -16.11 -7.30 5.91
C ASP A 48 -15.94 -7.43 4.38
N PRO A 49 -15.02 -6.65 3.78
CA PRO A 49 -14.82 -6.68 2.33
C PRO A 49 -14.31 -8.02 1.81
N ALA A 50 -13.65 -8.83 2.65
CA ALA A 50 -13.17 -10.14 2.24
C ALA A 50 -14.34 -11.11 2.05
N GLU A 51 -15.32 -11.10 2.97
CA GLU A 51 -16.56 -11.85 2.80
C GLU A 51 -17.33 -11.41 1.56
N GLY A 52 -17.43 -10.10 1.31
CA GLY A 52 -18.05 -9.54 0.11
C GLY A 52 -17.44 -10.09 -1.19
N ILE A 53 -16.12 -10.24 -1.23
CA ILE A 53 -15.41 -10.85 -2.36
C ILE A 53 -15.75 -12.34 -2.49
N MET A 54 -15.74 -13.10 -1.39
CA MET A 54 -16.06 -14.53 -1.43
C MET A 54 -17.49 -14.78 -1.94
N ASN A 55 -18.45 -13.95 -1.52
CA ASN A 55 -19.83 -14.00 -2.01
C ASN A 55 -19.92 -13.68 -3.52
N ALA A 56 -19.15 -12.69 -3.99
CA ALA A 56 -19.11 -12.34 -5.41
C ALA A 56 -18.50 -13.48 -6.27
N LEU A 57 -17.46 -14.16 -5.75
CA LEU A 57 -16.85 -15.32 -6.40
C LEU A 57 -17.80 -16.53 -6.41
N GLN A 58 -18.58 -16.75 -5.35
CA GLN A 58 -19.61 -17.78 -5.32
C GLN A 58 -20.71 -17.51 -6.36
N ALA A 59 -21.13 -16.25 -6.51
CA ALA A 59 -22.09 -15.88 -7.55
C ALA A 59 -21.53 -16.11 -8.97
N MET A 60 -20.25 -15.80 -9.20
CA MET A 60 -19.56 -16.12 -10.45
C MET A 60 -19.52 -17.64 -10.69
N ALA A 61 -19.14 -18.43 -9.68
CA ALA A 61 -19.08 -19.89 -9.79
C ALA A 61 -20.45 -20.50 -10.14
N ALA A 62 -21.51 -20.05 -9.46
CA ALA A 62 -22.88 -20.47 -9.73
C ALA A 62 -23.32 -20.13 -11.17
N GLY A 63 -22.95 -18.94 -11.66
CA GLY A 63 -23.20 -18.54 -13.04
C GLY A 63 -22.44 -19.37 -14.10
N GLN A 64 -21.35 -20.04 -13.69
CA GLN A 64 -20.59 -20.98 -14.53
C GLN A 64 -21.01 -22.44 -14.29
N HIS A 65 -22.01 -22.70 -13.45
CA HIS A 65 -22.40 -24.05 -13.01
C HIS A 65 -21.22 -24.84 -12.39
N LEU A 66 -20.36 -24.15 -11.65
CA LEU A 66 -19.23 -24.71 -10.93
C LEU A 66 -19.39 -24.51 -9.42
N SER A 67 -18.78 -25.37 -8.63
CA SER A 67 -18.46 -25.03 -7.24
C SER A 67 -17.38 -23.94 -7.19
N LEU A 68 -17.31 -23.21 -6.06
CA LEU A 68 -16.26 -22.21 -5.85
C LEU A 68 -14.85 -22.80 -5.99
N GLY A 69 -14.64 -24.01 -5.47
CA GLY A 69 -13.36 -24.71 -5.56
C GLY A 69 -12.97 -25.10 -6.99
N GLU A 70 -13.93 -25.53 -7.81
CA GLU A 70 -13.68 -25.80 -9.23
C GLU A 70 -13.37 -24.52 -10.01
N LEU A 71 -14.05 -23.41 -9.71
CA LEU A 71 -13.75 -22.12 -10.31
C LEU A 71 -12.33 -21.68 -9.98
N LEU A 72 -11.99 -21.62 -8.69
CA LEU A 72 -10.69 -21.15 -8.22
C LEU A 72 -9.54 -22.09 -8.58
N GLY A 73 -9.78 -23.40 -8.60
CA GLY A 73 -8.79 -24.41 -9.00
C GLY A 73 -8.40 -24.33 -10.48
N ARG A 74 -9.22 -23.67 -11.32
CA ARG A 74 -8.90 -23.38 -12.74
C ARG A 74 -8.18 -22.04 -12.93
N CYS A 75 -8.05 -21.23 -11.88
CA CYS A 75 -7.51 -19.88 -11.96
C CYS A 75 -6.01 -19.83 -11.66
N ASP A 76 -5.25 -19.24 -12.58
CA ASP A 76 -3.82 -18.98 -12.38
C ASP A 76 -3.58 -17.70 -11.58
N SER A 77 -4.52 -16.76 -11.66
CA SER A 77 -4.40 -15.46 -11.00
C SER A 77 -5.75 -14.86 -10.64
N VAL A 78 -5.82 -14.29 -9.44
CA VAL A 78 -6.88 -13.38 -9.01
C VAL A 78 -6.27 -11.99 -8.88
N ILE A 79 -6.83 -11.00 -9.57
CA ILE A 79 -6.40 -9.60 -9.56
C ILE A 79 -7.41 -8.82 -8.74
N HIS A 80 -6.94 -8.10 -7.73
CA HIS A 80 -7.80 -7.38 -6.82
C HIS A 80 -7.51 -5.86 -6.85
N GLY A 81 -8.53 -5.09 -7.21
CA GLY A 81 -8.63 -3.65 -7.04
C GLY A 81 -9.55 -3.32 -5.85
N SER A 82 -9.18 -2.31 -5.07
CA SER A 82 -9.95 -1.89 -3.91
C SER A 82 -9.84 -0.40 -3.65
N THR A 83 -10.92 0.16 -3.12
CA THR A 83 -10.96 1.53 -2.60
C THR A 83 -10.65 1.63 -1.11
N VAL A 84 -10.30 0.53 -0.43
CA VAL A 84 -10.07 0.51 1.04
C VAL A 84 -9.00 1.53 1.46
N ALA A 85 -7.88 1.62 0.74
CA ALA A 85 -6.81 2.58 1.07
C ALA A 85 -7.29 4.03 0.94
N THR A 86 -7.95 4.36 -0.18
CA THR A 86 -8.49 5.71 -0.43
C THR A 86 -9.53 6.11 0.60
N ASN A 87 -10.49 5.22 0.90
CA ASN A 87 -11.51 5.49 1.91
C ASN A 87 -10.91 5.62 3.32
N THR A 88 -9.88 4.84 3.65
CA THR A 88 -9.16 4.97 4.93
C THR A 88 -8.57 6.36 5.12
N VAL A 89 -8.03 6.96 4.04
CA VAL A 89 -7.51 8.34 4.06
C VAL A 89 -8.65 9.36 4.19
N LEU A 90 -9.70 9.23 3.37
CA LEU A 90 -10.82 10.19 3.36
C LEU A 90 -11.59 10.21 4.68
N GLU A 91 -11.77 9.05 5.32
CA GLU A 91 -12.50 8.92 6.58
C GLU A 91 -11.63 9.18 7.82
N GLY A 92 -10.32 9.35 7.65
CA GLY A 92 -9.40 9.56 8.77
C GLY A 92 -9.27 8.36 9.70
N LYS A 93 -9.49 7.14 9.20
CA LYS A 93 -9.53 5.88 9.99
C LYS A 93 -8.25 5.04 9.90
N GLY A 94 -7.14 5.65 9.47
CA GLY A 94 -5.85 4.97 9.36
C GLY A 94 -5.13 4.82 10.70
N ALA A 95 -3.88 4.35 10.61
CA ALA A 95 -3.00 4.12 11.73
C ALA A 95 -2.54 5.44 12.39
N SER A 96 -2.30 5.41 13.70
CA SER A 96 -1.51 6.43 14.37
C SER A 96 -0.04 6.33 13.92
N VAL A 97 0.45 7.23 13.08
CA VAL A 97 1.79 7.11 12.48
C VAL A 97 2.83 7.98 13.20
N GLY A 98 4.02 7.41 13.43
CA GLY A 98 5.24 8.14 13.75
C GLY A 98 6.15 8.33 12.53
N LEU A 99 6.99 9.36 12.54
CA LEU A 99 7.96 9.62 11.47
C LEU A 99 9.36 9.82 12.06
N LEU A 100 10.33 9.00 11.66
CA LEU A 100 11.75 9.32 11.76
C LEU A 100 12.18 10.03 10.48
N CYS A 101 12.82 11.20 10.64
CA CYS A 101 13.25 12.01 9.50
C CYS A 101 14.62 12.61 9.76
N THR A 102 15.31 13.05 8.71
CA THR A 102 16.62 13.66 8.88
C THR A 102 16.52 14.96 9.68
N ARG A 103 17.49 15.20 10.58
CA ARG A 103 17.57 16.45 11.35
C ARG A 103 17.50 17.67 10.43
N GLY A 104 16.60 18.60 10.78
CA GLY A 104 16.27 19.80 9.99
C GLY A 104 15.05 19.64 9.07
N PHE A 105 14.54 18.43 8.85
CA PHE A 105 13.50 18.15 7.83
C PHE A 105 12.14 17.69 8.40
N ARG A 106 11.94 17.76 9.71
CA ARG A 106 10.67 17.35 10.36
C ARG A 106 9.44 18.12 9.87
N ASP A 107 9.64 19.34 9.38
CA ASP A 107 8.54 20.23 8.98
C ASP A 107 8.20 20.13 7.47
N THR A 108 8.88 19.25 6.71
CA THR A 108 8.62 18.99 5.28
C THR A 108 7.14 18.73 4.97
N LEU A 109 6.46 17.89 5.77
CA LEU A 109 5.04 17.56 5.55
C LEU A 109 4.09 18.75 5.76
N THR A 110 4.48 19.69 6.63
CA THR A 110 3.71 20.92 6.86
C THR A 110 4.01 21.96 5.78
N ILE A 111 5.27 22.08 5.36
CA ILE A 111 5.71 23.06 4.36
C ILE A 111 5.22 22.70 2.95
N ARG A 112 5.17 21.41 2.59
CA ARG A 112 4.64 20.91 1.29
C ARG A 112 5.28 21.51 0.05
N ARG A 113 6.54 21.95 0.16
CA ARG A 113 7.22 22.74 -0.88
C ARG A 113 6.45 24.02 -1.28
N GLY A 114 5.54 24.52 -0.44
CA GLY A 114 4.67 25.66 -0.73
C GLY A 114 3.50 25.37 -1.67
N ILE A 115 3.24 24.11 -2.05
CA ILE A 115 2.19 23.75 -3.01
C ILE A 115 0.80 24.05 -2.43
N ARG A 116 -0.05 24.70 -3.25
CA ARG A 116 -1.47 24.99 -2.96
C ARG A 116 -2.36 24.41 -4.06
N VAL A 117 -3.57 23.98 -3.67
CA VAL A 117 -4.60 23.53 -4.63
C VAL A 117 -5.01 24.67 -5.54
N ASN A 118 -5.37 25.82 -4.95
CA ASN A 118 -5.59 27.07 -5.67
C ASN A 118 -4.51 28.08 -5.25
N PRO A 119 -3.55 28.44 -6.13
CA PRO A 119 -2.52 29.43 -5.83
C PRO A 119 -3.06 30.82 -5.45
N TRP A 120 -4.27 31.17 -5.91
CA TRP A 120 -4.89 32.48 -5.67
C TRP A 120 -5.56 32.59 -4.30
N GLU A 121 -5.93 31.46 -3.68
CA GLU A 121 -6.51 31.39 -2.34
C GLU A 121 -5.42 31.32 -1.25
N HIS A 122 -4.65 32.39 -1.11
CA HIS A 122 -3.52 32.46 -0.17
C HIS A 122 -3.93 32.37 1.32
N ARG A 123 -5.21 32.58 1.65
CA ARG A 123 -5.78 32.46 3.00
C ARG A 123 -6.40 31.08 3.30
N ALA A 124 -6.57 30.23 2.29
CA ALA A 124 -7.12 28.90 2.52
C ALA A 124 -6.20 28.10 3.45
N PRO A 125 -6.74 27.49 4.52
CA PRO A 125 -5.96 26.65 5.38
C PRO A 125 -5.49 25.42 4.61
N HIS A 126 -4.28 25.02 4.94
CA HIS A 126 -3.70 23.77 4.49
C HIS A 126 -4.41 22.61 5.22
N PRO A 127 -4.68 21.46 4.55
CA PRO A 127 -5.13 20.26 5.26
C PRO A 127 -4.16 19.92 6.39
N GLU A 128 -4.60 19.30 7.47
CA GLU A 128 -3.68 18.84 8.52
C GLU A 128 -2.83 17.66 8.02
N PRO A 129 -1.50 17.62 8.25
CA PRO A 129 -0.69 16.47 7.88
C PRO A 129 -1.05 15.21 8.69
N MET A 130 -1.04 14.03 8.05
CA MET A 130 -1.35 12.73 8.68
C MET A 130 -0.53 12.44 9.95
N VAL A 131 0.72 12.91 10.00
CA VAL A 131 1.59 12.79 11.18
C VAL A 131 1.67 14.15 11.86
N PRO A 132 1.15 14.33 13.08
CA PRO A 132 1.29 15.59 13.80
C PRO A 132 2.75 15.87 14.14
N ARG A 133 3.10 17.15 14.27
CA ARG A 133 4.52 17.57 14.38
C ARG A 133 5.28 16.91 15.53
N TYR A 134 4.65 16.68 16.68
CA TYR A 134 5.32 16.07 17.84
C TYR A 134 5.73 14.60 17.60
N ARG A 135 5.04 13.89 16.68
CA ARG A 135 5.37 12.53 16.22
C ARG A 135 6.37 12.50 15.05
N ARG A 136 7.01 13.62 14.73
CA ARG A 136 8.07 13.70 13.71
C ARG A 136 9.41 13.91 14.41
N ARG A 137 10.16 12.83 14.57
CA ARG A 137 11.40 12.80 15.34
C ARG A 137 12.59 12.97 14.39
N PRO A 138 13.37 14.05 14.56
CA PRO A 138 14.57 14.26 13.76
C PRO A 138 15.71 13.36 14.24
N VAL A 139 16.47 12.80 13.29
CA VAL A 139 17.60 11.88 13.53
C VAL A 139 18.86 12.45 12.87
N ALA A 140 20.00 12.43 13.58
CA ALA A 140 21.31 12.80 13.04
C ALA A 140 21.74 11.90 11.88
N GLY A 141 22.69 12.37 11.09
CA GLY A 141 23.20 11.66 9.92
C GLY A 141 22.87 12.39 8.63
N ARG A 142 23.75 12.21 7.66
CA ARG A 142 23.67 12.90 6.38
C ARG A 142 24.25 12.05 5.28
N ILE A 143 23.44 11.84 4.24
CA ILE A 143 23.87 11.37 2.94
C ILE A 143 23.72 12.54 1.97
N ASP A 144 24.68 12.73 1.08
CA ASP A 144 24.64 13.78 0.06
C ASP A 144 23.84 13.36 -1.19
N ALA A 145 23.75 14.26 -2.17
CA ALA A 145 23.02 13.97 -3.40
C ALA A 145 23.69 12.89 -4.29
N GLY A 146 24.98 12.63 -4.11
CA GLY A 146 25.74 11.57 -4.79
C GLY A 146 25.68 10.22 -4.06
N GLY A 147 25.05 10.14 -2.89
CA GLY A 147 24.97 8.93 -2.07
C GLY A 147 26.14 8.75 -1.10
N LEU A 148 27.05 9.71 -1.00
CA LEU A 148 28.15 9.68 -0.03
C LEU A 148 27.63 10.01 1.37
N GLU A 149 28.05 9.22 2.36
CA GLU A 149 27.81 9.51 3.77
C GLU A 149 28.73 10.66 4.22
N ILE A 150 28.13 11.78 4.63
CA ILE A 150 28.84 12.94 5.19
C ILE A 150 28.88 12.87 6.72
N GLU A 151 27.80 12.36 7.34
CA GLU A 151 27.67 12.23 8.79
C GLU A 151 27.02 10.88 9.10
N PRO A 152 27.57 10.09 10.04
CA PRO A 152 27.02 8.79 10.37
C PRO A 152 25.62 8.87 10.97
N LEU A 153 24.82 7.82 10.76
CA LEU A 153 23.47 7.72 11.35
C LEU A 153 23.54 7.86 12.88
N GLY A 154 22.75 8.78 13.42
CA GLY A 154 22.60 8.96 14.86
C GLY A 154 21.77 7.83 15.50
N MET A 155 22.37 6.68 15.78
CA MET A 155 21.66 5.52 16.35
C MET A 155 20.92 5.85 17.66
N ARG A 156 21.52 6.66 18.53
CA ARG A 156 20.88 7.12 19.77
C ARG A 156 19.65 8.00 19.52
N ASP A 157 19.63 8.77 18.44
CA ASP A 157 18.47 9.57 18.06
C ASP A 157 17.33 8.67 17.54
N VAL A 158 17.66 7.58 16.83
CA VAL A 158 16.68 6.56 16.40
C VAL A 158 16.05 5.91 17.63
N GLU A 159 16.86 5.46 18.60
CA GLU A 159 16.38 4.85 19.85
C GLU A 159 15.50 5.81 20.65
N ALA A 160 15.98 7.04 20.91
CA ALA A 160 15.22 8.04 21.64
C ALA A 160 13.95 8.49 20.91
N GLY A 161 14.02 8.59 19.58
CA GLY A 161 12.88 8.88 18.73
C GLY A 161 11.82 7.78 18.80
N LEU A 162 12.23 6.52 18.69
CA LEU A 162 11.35 5.36 18.80
C LEU A 162 10.69 5.29 20.19
N ALA A 163 11.47 5.41 21.26
CA ALA A 163 10.94 5.36 22.63
C ALA A 163 9.82 6.39 22.85
N PHE A 164 10.07 7.66 22.46
CA PHE A 164 9.05 8.70 22.53
C PHE A 164 7.82 8.37 21.67
N LEU A 165 8.01 7.84 20.47
CA LEU A 165 6.89 7.52 19.58
C LEU A 165 6.03 6.39 20.15
N LEU A 166 6.63 5.36 20.74
CA LEU A 166 5.91 4.28 21.42
C LEU A 166 5.07 4.81 22.58
N GLU A 167 5.60 5.72 23.39
CA GLU A 167 4.85 6.40 24.46
C GLU A 167 3.63 7.18 23.93
N THR A 168 3.68 7.68 22.69
CA THR A 168 2.55 8.37 22.05
C THR A 168 1.54 7.43 21.38
N GLY A 169 1.70 6.11 21.49
CA GLY A 169 0.79 5.11 20.94
C GLY A 169 0.75 5.10 19.42
N ILE A 170 1.91 5.08 18.76
CA ILE A 170 1.95 4.84 17.31
C ILE A 170 1.64 3.38 17.00
N GLU A 171 0.98 3.16 15.88
CA GLU A 171 0.59 1.85 15.34
C GLU A 171 1.43 1.48 14.11
N ALA A 172 2.13 2.46 13.51
CA ALA A 172 3.08 2.23 12.42
C ALA A 172 4.16 3.33 12.41
N LEU A 173 5.34 2.99 11.91
CA LEU A 173 6.46 3.91 11.77
C LEU A 173 6.84 4.13 10.31
N ALA A 174 6.92 5.39 9.89
CA ALA A 174 7.58 5.79 8.65
C ALA A 174 9.01 6.26 8.95
N ILE A 175 9.96 5.87 8.09
CA ILE A 175 11.33 6.37 8.11
C ILE A 175 11.60 7.00 6.74
N SER A 176 11.95 8.29 6.73
CA SER A 176 12.26 9.02 5.50
C SER A 176 13.46 9.93 5.71
N PHE A 177 14.62 9.48 5.24
CA PHE A 177 15.84 10.24 5.28
C PHE A 177 16.13 10.92 3.93
N LEU A 178 16.82 12.05 3.99
CA LEU A 178 17.28 12.72 2.78
C LEU A 178 18.20 11.81 1.98
N HIS A 179 18.08 11.90 0.65
CA HIS A 179 18.90 11.14 -0.30
C HIS A 179 18.88 9.62 -0.14
N ALA A 180 17.91 9.06 0.59
CA ALA A 180 17.72 7.61 0.72
C ALA A 180 17.46 6.90 -0.63
N TYR A 181 17.02 7.62 -1.66
CA TYR A 181 16.91 7.10 -3.03
C TYR A 181 18.27 6.83 -3.69
N ALA A 182 19.32 7.52 -3.26
CA ALA A 182 20.69 7.36 -3.78
C ALA A 182 21.50 6.37 -2.93
N ASN A 183 21.34 6.43 -1.61
CA ASN A 183 21.93 5.47 -0.68
C ASN A 183 20.98 5.27 0.51
N ASN A 184 20.44 4.07 0.65
CA ASN A 184 19.43 3.73 1.67
C ASN A 184 20.01 3.15 2.97
N ALA A 185 21.33 3.12 3.13
CA ALA A 185 21.99 2.46 4.26
C ALA A 185 21.48 2.94 5.62
N HIS A 186 21.25 4.25 5.77
CA HIS A 186 20.70 4.83 7.02
C HIS A 186 19.27 4.35 7.31
N GLU A 187 18.41 4.27 6.29
CA GLU A 187 17.03 3.81 6.50
C GLU A 187 16.99 2.33 6.83
N VAL A 188 17.81 1.51 6.16
CA VAL A 188 17.93 0.08 6.42
C VAL A 188 18.45 -0.17 7.84
N ALA A 189 19.48 0.56 8.27
CA ALA A 189 20.04 0.46 9.61
C ALA A 189 19.04 0.91 10.69
N ALA A 190 18.35 2.03 10.47
CA ALA A 190 17.31 2.50 11.39
C ALA A 190 16.15 1.49 11.49
N ARG A 191 15.68 0.92 10.37
CA ARG A 191 14.66 -0.14 10.38
C ARG A 191 15.14 -1.35 11.17
N ALA A 192 16.36 -1.84 10.93
CA ALA A 192 16.89 -3.00 11.65
C ALA A 192 16.90 -2.77 13.17
N LEU A 193 17.31 -1.58 13.61
CA LEU A 193 17.27 -1.20 15.02
C LEU A 193 15.83 -1.15 15.56
N VAL A 194 14.91 -0.52 14.84
CA VAL A 194 13.49 -0.48 15.27
C VAL A 194 12.90 -1.88 15.35
N SER A 195 13.12 -2.74 14.36
CA SER A 195 12.63 -4.11 14.35
C SER A 195 13.20 -4.95 15.50
N ALA A 196 14.43 -4.67 15.95
CA ALA A 196 15.00 -5.33 17.11
C ALA A 196 14.36 -4.88 18.44
N LEU A 197 13.97 -3.60 18.54
CA LEU A 197 13.43 -3.00 19.77
C LEU A 197 11.91 -3.10 19.88
N ALA A 198 11.20 -3.10 18.75
CA ALA A 198 9.75 -3.12 18.64
C ALA A 198 9.33 -4.05 17.47
N PRO A 199 9.47 -5.38 17.63
CA PRO A 199 9.29 -6.34 16.54
C PRO A 199 7.87 -6.36 15.96
N ASP A 200 6.87 -6.01 16.76
CA ASP A 200 5.47 -5.99 16.32
C ASP A 200 5.07 -4.67 15.63
N LEU A 201 5.94 -3.65 15.64
CA LEU A 201 5.65 -2.36 15.04
C LEU A 201 5.95 -2.40 13.53
N PRO A 202 4.96 -2.20 12.64
CA PRO A 202 5.21 -2.11 11.21
C PRO A 202 6.09 -0.91 10.86
N VAL A 203 7.18 -1.14 10.13
CA VAL A 203 8.14 -0.10 9.72
C VAL A 203 8.19 0.02 8.20
N PHE A 204 8.01 1.24 7.70
CA PHE A 204 8.03 1.58 6.28
C PHE A 204 9.18 2.53 6.00
N ILE A 205 10.10 2.13 5.12
CA ILE A 205 11.24 2.97 4.72
C ILE A 205 11.02 3.57 3.34
N SER A 206 11.40 4.84 3.19
CA SER A 206 11.05 5.63 2.03
C SER A 206 11.75 5.20 0.74
N SER A 207 12.94 4.61 0.87
CA SER A 207 13.71 3.99 -0.20
C SER A 207 13.06 2.72 -0.79
N GLU A 208 12.12 2.09 -0.10
CA GLU A 208 11.34 0.96 -0.66
C GLU A 208 9.98 1.42 -1.18
N ILE A 209 9.35 2.38 -0.51
CA ILE A 209 8.01 2.85 -0.87
C ILE A 209 8.02 3.77 -2.09
N ALA A 210 8.98 4.70 -2.14
CA ALA A 210 9.07 5.69 -3.21
C ALA A 210 10.54 6.12 -3.40
N PRO A 211 11.42 5.28 -3.99
CA PRO A 211 12.84 5.58 -4.23
C PRO A 211 13.05 6.66 -5.31
N LEU A 212 12.53 7.85 -5.04
CA LEU A 212 12.48 8.98 -5.96
C LEU A 212 13.11 10.21 -5.29
N ILE A 213 13.71 11.07 -6.10
CA ILE A 213 14.21 12.38 -5.67
C ILE A 213 13.06 13.28 -5.17
N GLY A 214 13.36 14.13 -4.19
CA GLY A 214 12.38 15.03 -3.57
C GLY A 214 11.84 14.48 -2.25
N GLU A 215 12.17 15.13 -1.15
CA GLU A 215 11.88 14.70 0.20
C GLU A 215 10.39 14.78 0.55
N TYR A 216 9.66 15.78 0.07
CA TYR A 216 8.23 15.93 0.36
C TYR A 216 7.40 14.77 -0.21
N VAL A 217 7.51 14.50 -1.51
CA VAL A 217 6.70 13.45 -2.17
C VAL A 217 7.01 12.10 -1.56
N ARG A 218 8.30 11.77 -1.44
CA ARG A 218 8.75 10.51 -0.84
C ARG A 218 8.30 10.34 0.61
N THR A 219 8.45 11.38 1.45
CA THR A 219 7.98 11.33 2.86
C THR A 219 6.47 11.21 2.94
N SER A 220 5.73 11.96 2.12
CA SER A 220 4.26 11.90 2.10
C SER A 220 3.76 10.52 1.69
N SER A 221 4.33 9.93 0.63
CA SER A 221 3.98 8.58 0.18
C SER A 221 4.28 7.52 1.23
N THR A 222 5.44 7.59 1.88
CA THR A 222 5.85 6.65 2.94
C THR A 222 4.92 6.75 4.15
N VAL A 223 4.56 7.98 4.54
CA VAL A 223 3.59 8.22 5.61
C VAL A 223 2.20 7.71 5.23
N THR A 224 1.74 7.93 4.01
CA THR A 224 0.45 7.40 3.54
C THR A 224 0.43 5.88 3.54
N ALA A 225 1.51 5.22 3.10
CA ALA A 225 1.64 3.77 3.16
C ALA A 225 1.54 3.24 4.60
N ALA A 226 2.30 3.83 5.53
CA ALA A 226 2.21 3.51 6.96
C ALA A 226 0.80 3.75 7.52
N TYR A 227 0.16 4.86 7.13
CA TYR A 227 -1.17 5.23 7.59
C TYR A 227 -2.26 4.22 7.17
N VAL A 228 -2.26 3.77 5.91
CA VAL A 228 -3.30 2.84 5.43
C VAL A 228 -3.05 1.39 5.81
N SER A 229 -1.82 1.04 6.19
CA SER A 229 -1.38 -0.33 6.48
C SER A 229 -2.27 -1.07 7.49
N LYS A 230 -2.71 -0.40 8.56
CA LYS A 230 -3.57 -0.96 9.62
C LYS A 230 -4.87 -1.56 9.08
N ARG A 231 -5.42 -1.00 8.01
CA ARG A 231 -6.66 -1.49 7.37
C ARG A 231 -6.36 -2.43 6.22
N VAL A 232 -5.36 -2.10 5.39
CA VAL A 232 -5.08 -2.83 4.14
C VAL A 232 -4.42 -4.18 4.40
N VAL A 233 -3.44 -4.27 5.29
CA VAL A 233 -2.66 -5.50 5.49
C VAL A 233 -3.52 -6.64 6.04
N PRO A 234 -4.27 -6.48 7.15
CA PRO A 234 -5.09 -7.57 7.68
C PRO A 234 -6.16 -8.03 6.69
N TYR A 235 -6.74 -7.09 5.95
CA TYR A 235 -7.73 -7.35 4.92
C TYR A 235 -7.16 -8.24 3.80
N LEU A 236 -6.02 -7.86 3.21
CA LEU A 236 -5.40 -8.61 2.14
C LEU A 236 -4.90 -9.98 2.61
N THR A 237 -4.38 -10.08 3.83
CA THR A 237 -3.98 -11.37 4.44
C THR A 237 -5.19 -12.28 4.65
N SER A 238 -6.31 -11.75 5.14
CA SER A 238 -7.56 -12.50 5.31
C SER A 238 -8.08 -13.00 3.96
N LEU A 239 -8.13 -12.12 2.95
CA LEU A 239 -8.54 -12.47 1.60
C LEU A 239 -7.66 -13.57 0.98
N SER A 240 -6.34 -13.43 1.09
CA SER A 240 -5.39 -14.44 0.61
C SER A 240 -5.65 -15.82 1.23
N ARG A 241 -5.85 -15.87 2.56
CA ARG A 241 -6.17 -17.11 3.26
C ARG A 241 -7.50 -17.70 2.83
N SER A 242 -8.54 -16.87 2.68
CA SER A 242 -9.87 -17.31 2.24
C SER A 242 -9.85 -17.87 0.81
N LEU A 243 -9.12 -17.23 -0.10
CA LEU A 243 -8.95 -17.71 -1.47
C LEU A 243 -8.19 -19.05 -1.52
N ALA A 244 -7.08 -19.15 -0.78
CA ALA A 244 -6.31 -20.39 -0.70
C ALA A 244 -7.14 -21.53 -0.10
N GLY A 245 -7.84 -21.28 1.01
CA GLY A 245 -8.73 -22.26 1.65
C GLY A 245 -9.91 -22.68 0.77
N ALA A 246 -10.34 -21.82 -0.16
CA ALA A 246 -11.40 -22.11 -1.11
C ALA A 246 -10.92 -22.79 -2.41
N GLY A 247 -9.62 -23.08 -2.55
CA GLY A 247 -9.08 -23.86 -3.68
C GLY A 247 -8.32 -23.06 -4.74
N LEU A 248 -7.95 -21.79 -4.47
CA LEU A 248 -7.05 -21.05 -5.36
C LEU A 248 -5.63 -21.61 -5.27
N HIS A 249 -5.13 -22.20 -6.35
CA HIS A 249 -3.73 -22.61 -6.50
C HIS A 249 -2.85 -21.52 -7.14
N GLY A 250 -3.49 -20.56 -7.82
CA GLY A 250 -2.86 -19.39 -8.41
C GLY A 250 -2.46 -18.32 -7.39
N ARG A 251 -2.02 -17.16 -7.89
CA ARG A 251 -1.60 -16.03 -7.06
C ARG A 251 -2.68 -14.96 -6.92
N LEU A 252 -2.76 -14.36 -5.73
CA LEU A 252 -3.47 -13.09 -5.53
C LEU A 252 -2.54 -11.93 -5.90
N HIS A 253 -2.97 -11.12 -6.84
CA HIS A 253 -2.33 -9.88 -7.24
C HIS A 253 -3.15 -8.69 -6.77
N VAL A 254 -2.47 -7.63 -6.34
CA VAL A 254 -3.08 -6.35 -6.01
C VAL A 254 -2.74 -5.33 -7.09
N MET A 255 -3.76 -4.63 -7.58
CA MET A 255 -3.60 -3.56 -8.56
C MET A 255 -3.00 -2.31 -7.88
N GLN A 256 -1.94 -1.78 -8.48
CA GLN A 256 -1.28 -0.56 -8.05
C GLN A 256 -1.78 0.66 -8.83
N SER A 257 -1.66 1.86 -8.28
CA SER A 257 -2.09 3.11 -8.94
C SER A 257 -1.31 3.45 -10.23
N ASN A 258 -0.16 2.83 -10.45
CA ASN A 258 0.61 2.95 -11.69
C ASN A 258 0.15 1.95 -12.78
N GLY A 259 -0.90 1.17 -12.53
CA GLY A 259 -1.41 0.12 -13.43
C GLY A 259 -0.64 -1.20 -13.37
N GLY A 260 0.36 -1.32 -12.50
CA GLY A 260 1.10 -2.54 -12.23
C GLY A 260 0.38 -3.50 -11.28
N LEU A 261 0.91 -4.72 -11.18
CA LEU A 261 0.42 -5.77 -10.28
C LEU A 261 1.55 -6.20 -9.33
N ILE A 262 1.22 -6.40 -8.05
CA ILE A 262 2.15 -6.92 -7.04
C ILE A 262 1.53 -8.12 -6.31
N THR A 263 2.36 -9.03 -5.82
CA THR A 263 1.97 -10.10 -4.89
C THR A 263 1.90 -9.57 -3.45
N LEU A 264 1.36 -10.36 -2.53
CA LEU A 264 1.39 -10.02 -1.10
C LEU A 264 2.72 -10.38 -0.42
N ASP A 265 3.45 -11.30 -1.03
CA ASP A 265 4.78 -11.79 -0.64
C ASP A 265 5.90 -10.83 -1.06
#